data_AF-A0A2V4D886-F1
#
_entry.id   AF-A0A2V4D886-F1
#
_cell.length_a   1.000
_cell.length_b   1.000
_cell.length_c   1.000
_cell.angle_alpha   90.00
_cell.angle_beta   90.00
_cell.angle_gamma   90.00
#
_symmetry.space_group_name_H-M   'P 1'
#
loop_
_entity.id
_entity.type
_entity.pdbx_description
1 polymer ?
#
loop_
_entity_poly.entity_id
_entity_poly.type
_entity_poly.pdbx_seq_one_letter_code
_entity_poly.pdbx_strand_id
1 'polypeptide(L)'
;MPSLLQLTLVASSATAMMNFAGWWLVWKHEYSETKKQQDSKKKRGPMDKLLWIFISYVIPFLPAFIVIMGPDGKDVFDAVITSILVTLMAVLMAILMTGLSISNYNWIKVDNERAAQSGETTPSKLPDNAKMHLKWTTVMTLAVAALWWYIVFG
;
A
#
# COMPACT_ATOMS: atom_id res chain seq x y z
N MET A 1 -10.29 -17.02 18.31
CA MET A 1 -9.42 -16.60 17.19
C MET A 1 -10.31 -15.92 16.17
N PRO A 2 -9.92 -14.78 15.58
CA PRO A 2 -10.69 -14.15 14.50
C PRO A 2 -10.78 -15.11 13.31
N SER A 3 -11.91 -15.11 12.58
CA SER A 3 -12.06 -15.97 11.41
C SER A 3 -11.19 -15.48 10.25
N LEU A 4 -10.83 -16.38 9.33
CA LEU A 4 -10.05 -16.05 8.14
C LEU A 4 -10.71 -14.93 7.31
N LEU A 5 -12.05 -14.94 7.26
CA LEU A 5 -12.83 -13.87 6.62
C LEU A 5 -12.64 -12.51 7.31
N GLN A 6 -12.70 -12.47 8.65
CA GLN A 6 -12.49 -11.23 9.40
C GLN A 6 -11.07 -10.69 9.20
N LEU A 7 -10.06 -11.57 9.26
CA LEU A 7 -8.66 -11.18 9.07
C LEU A 7 -8.41 -10.63 7.67
N THR A 8 -8.87 -11.34 6.64
CA THR A 8 -8.71 -10.91 5.25
C THR A 8 -9.44 -9.59 5.00
N LEU A 9 -10.69 -9.42 5.45
CA LEU A 9 -11.43 -8.16 5.31
C LEU A 9 -10.73 -6.98 6.00
N VAL A 10 -10.23 -7.17 7.21
CA VAL A 10 -9.50 -6.13 7.95
C VAL A 10 -8.20 -5.77 7.23
N ALA A 11 -7.41 -6.76 6.83
CA ALA A 11 -6.15 -6.54 6.11
C ALA A 11 -6.38 -5.86 4.74
N SER A 12 -7.40 -6.28 3.98
CA SER A 12 -7.82 -5.67 2.72
C SER A 12 -8.22 -4.20 2.91
N SER A 13 -9.08 -3.94 3.89
CA SER A 13 -9.58 -2.59 4.17
C SER A 13 -8.45 -1.67 4.63
N ALA A 14 -7.60 -2.14 5.54
CA ALA A 14 -6.45 -1.40 6.00
C ALA A 14 -5.45 -1.10 4.87
N THR A 15 -5.24 -2.06 3.95
CA THR A 15 -4.42 -1.84 2.75
C THR A 15 -4.98 -0.75 1.85
N ALA A 16 -6.28 -0.80 1.54
CA ALA A 16 -6.94 0.21 0.72
C ALA A 16 -6.88 1.60 1.38
N MET A 17 -7.10 1.68 2.70
CA MET A 17 -6.97 2.92 3.47
C MET A 17 -5.54 3.46 3.44
N MET A 18 -4.51 2.62 3.57
CA MET A 18 -3.13 3.07 3.54
C MET A 18 -2.69 3.51 2.14
N ASN A 19 -3.13 2.81 1.09
CA ASN A 19 -2.92 3.26 -0.29
C ASN A 19 -3.56 4.62 -0.54
N PHE A 20 -4.80 4.81 -0.07
CA PHE A 20 -5.50 6.09 -0.17
C PHE A 20 -4.80 7.20 0.63
N ALA A 21 -4.45 6.94 1.89
CA ALA A 21 -3.79 7.91 2.76
C ALA A 21 -2.42 8.33 2.23
N GLY A 22 -1.62 7.36 1.75
CA GLY A 22 -0.34 7.64 1.11
C GLY A 22 -0.52 8.52 -0.13
N TRP A 23 -1.49 8.22 -0.98
CA TRP A 23 -1.77 9.07 -2.14
C TRP A 23 -2.26 10.47 -1.74
N TRP A 24 -3.27 10.57 -0.88
CA TRP A 24 -3.94 11.83 -0.56
C TRP A 24 -3.06 12.78 0.26
N LEU A 25 -2.36 12.26 1.28
CA LEU A 25 -1.61 13.07 2.24
C LEU A 25 -0.16 13.31 1.84
N VAL A 26 0.40 12.47 0.95
CA VAL A 26 1.81 12.57 0.55
C VAL A 26 1.91 12.90 -0.93
N TRP A 27 1.54 11.94 -1.78
CA TRP A 27 1.93 11.99 -3.20
C TRP A 27 1.11 12.97 -4.03
N LYS A 28 -0.11 13.30 -3.61
CA LYS A 28 -0.92 14.35 -4.26
C LYS A 28 -0.21 15.71 -4.25
N HIS A 29 0.56 16.00 -3.21
CA HIS A 29 1.27 17.27 -3.08
C HIS A 29 2.51 17.37 -3.97
N GLU A 30 3.08 16.23 -4.39
CA GLU A 30 4.19 16.20 -5.37
C GLU A 30 3.77 16.76 -6.75
N TYR A 31 2.47 16.78 -7.06
CA TYR A 31 1.93 17.28 -8.33
C TYR A 31 1.52 18.76 -8.30
N SER A 32 1.53 19.42 -7.14
CA SER A 32 0.83 20.70 -6.95
C SER A 32 1.61 21.92 -7.47
N GLU A 33 2.93 21.97 -7.32
CA GLU A 33 3.69 23.21 -7.60
C GLU A 33 4.90 23.01 -8.52
N THR A 34 5.68 21.95 -8.32
CA THR A 34 6.92 21.71 -9.08
C THR A 34 6.70 21.07 -10.46
N LYS A 35 5.54 20.45 -10.69
CA LYS A 35 5.27 19.64 -11.90
C LYS A 35 4.42 20.30 -12.98
N LYS A 36 3.71 21.41 -12.70
CA LYS A 36 2.96 22.14 -13.74
C LYS A 36 3.85 22.58 -14.92
N GLN A 37 5.15 22.83 -14.68
CA GLN A 37 6.11 23.18 -15.73
C GLN A 37 6.76 21.98 -16.43
N GLN A 38 6.78 20.78 -15.83
CA GLN A 38 7.49 19.61 -16.37
C GLN A 38 6.57 18.48 -16.90
N ASP A 39 5.31 18.41 -16.45
CA ASP A 39 4.37 17.31 -16.77
C ASP A 39 3.53 17.53 -18.04
N SER A 40 3.77 18.60 -18.80
CA SER A 40 3.11 18.81 -20.10
C SER A 40 3.44 17.71 -21.13
N LYS A 41 4.50 16.91 -20.90
CA LYS A 41 4.95 15.84 -21.80
C LYS A 41 4.67 14.40 -21.34
N LYS A 42 4.18 14.16 -20.11
CA LYS A 42 4.05 12.78 -19.57
C LYS A 42 2.76 12.57 -18.78
N LYS A 43 1.61 12.87 -19.39
CA LYS A 43 0.31 12.47 -18.83
C LYS A 43 0.24 10.95 -18.72
N ARG A 44 0.08 10.42 -17.51
CA ARG A 44 -0.27 9.00 -17.28
C ARG A 44 -1.49 8.65 -18.12
N GLY A 45 -1.39 7.61 -18.92
CA GLY A 45 -2.45 7.19 -19.82
C GLY A 45 -3.70 6.71 -19.05
N PRO A 46 -4.85 6.58 -19.71
CA PRO A 46 -6.05 6.02 -19.09
C PRO A 46 -5.81 4.59 -18.56
N MET A 47 -4.97 3.79 -19.25
CA MET A 47 -4.59 2.46 -18.78
C MET A 47 -3.75 2.48 -17.50
N ASP A 48 -2.79 3.40 -17.37
CA ASP A 48 -1.98 3.51 -16.14
C ASP A 48 -2.85 3.83 -14.93
N LYS A 49 -3.83 4.72 -15.10
CA LYS A 49 -4.77 5.07 -14.03
C LYS A 49 -5.62 3.88 -13.61
N LEU A 50 -6.10 3.10 -14.58
CA LEU A 50 -6.90 1.92 -14.32
C LEU A 50 -6.10 0.84 -13.57
N LEU A 51 -4.86 0.59 -14.00
CA LEU A 51 -3.94 -0.34 -13.33
C LEU A 51 -3.67 0.09 -11.88
N TRP A 52 -3.44 1.38 -11.64
CA TRP A 52 -3.25 1.91 -10.29
C TRP A 52 -4.47 1.69 -9.40
N ILE A 53 -5.68 1.95 -9.91
CA ILE A 53 -6.92 1.71 -9.16
C ILE A 53 -7.08 0.23 -8.86
N PHE A 54 -6.86 -0.63 -9.86
CA PHE A 54 -6.99 -2.07 -9.71
C PHE A 54 -6.03 -2.62 -8.65
N ILE A 55 -4.75 -2.28 -8.73
CA ILE A 55 -3.73 -2.73 -7.77
C ILE A 55 -4.00 -2.18 -6.37
N SER A 56 -4.49 -0.94 -6.26
CA SER A 56 -4.63 -0.28 -4.95
C SER A 56 -5.92 -0.65 -4.21
N TYR A 57 -6.98 -1.02 -4.93
CA TYR A 57 -8.33 -1.16 -4.37
C TYR A 57 -9.05 -2.46 -4.73
N VAL A 58 -8.64 -3.18 -5.78
CA VAL A 58 -9.29 -4.45 -6.15
C VAL A 58 -8.45 -5.63 -5.68
N ILE A 59 -7.15 -5.65 -6.01
CA ILE A 59 -6.23 -6.74 -5.60
C ILE A 59 -6.26 -6.99 -4.09
N PRO A 60 -6.22 -5.97 -3.21
CA PRO A 60 -6.19 -6.22 -1.78
C PRO A 60 -7.41 -6.96 -1.26
N PHE A 61 -8.56 -6.90 -1.95
CA PHE A 61 -9.81 -7.58 -1.56
C PHE A 61 -9.96 -8.98 -2.14
N LEU A 62 -9.11 -9.42 -3.08
CA LEU A 62 -9.16 -10.76 -3.65
C LEU A 62 -9.10 -11.88 -2.58
N PRO A 63 -8.25 -11.81 -1.54
CA PRO A 63 -8.27 -12.79 -0.45
C PRO A 63 -9.65 -12.93 0.20
N ALA A 64 -10.32 -11.82 0.51
CA ALA A 64 -11.64 -11.83 1.11
C ALA A 64 -12.69 -12.44 0.17
N PHE A 65 -12.62 -12.14 -1.13
CA PHE A 65 -13.50 -12.77 -2.13
C PHE A 65 -13.29 -14.28 -2.22
N ILE A 66 -12.05 -14.76 -2.15
CA ILE A 66 -11.73 -16.19 -2.15
C ILE A 66 -12.34 -16.87 -0.93
N VAL A 67 -12.21 -16.27 0.26
CA VAL A 67 -12.81 -16.82 1.49
C VAL A 67 -14.33 -16.89 1.40
N ILE A 68 -14.99 -15.84 0.86
CA ILE A 68 -16.45 -15.82 0.64
C ILE A 68 -16.89 -16.94 -0.32
N MET A 69 -16.07 -17.29 -1.31
CA MET A 69 -16.34 -18.40 -2.23
C MET A 69 -16.02 -19.77 -1.63
N GLY A 70 -15.28 -19.83 -0.53
CA GLY A 70 -14.94 -21.06 0.18
C GLY A 70 -16.05 -21.52 1.14
N PRO A 71 -15.71 -22.48 2.03
CA PRO A 71 -16.67 -23.10 2.95
C PRO A 71 -17.29 -22.13 3.96
N ASP A 72 -16.59 -21.04 4.28
CA ASP A 72 -17.06 -20.00 5.19
C ASP A 72 -18.16 -19.09 4.58
N GLY A 73 -18.50 -19.29 3.30
CA GLY A 73 -19.50 -18.49 2.59
C GLY A 73 -20.39 -19.32 1.67
N LYS A 74 -20.03 -19.39 0.38
CA LYS A 74 -20.86 -20.02 -0.67
C LYS A 74 -20.50 -21.47 -0.98
N ASP A 75 -19.42 -21.98 -0.40
CA ASP A 75 -18.94 -23.37 -0.55
C ASP A 75 -18.74 -23.80 -2.02
N VAL A 76 -18.24 -22.87 -2.85
CA VAL A 76 -17.90 -23.12 -4.26
C VAL A 76 -16.51 -23.76 -4.38
N PHE A 77 -15.60 -23.38 -3.48
CA PHE A 77 -14.26 -23.94 -3.38
C PHE A 77 -14.10 -24.77 -2.11
N ASP A 78 -13.40 -25.91 -2.24
CA ASP A 78 -13.02 -26.71 -1.09
C ASP A 78 -12.11 -25.93 -0.12
N ALA A 79 -12.10 -26.34 1.15
CA ALA A 79 -11.31 -25.73 2.22
C ALA A 79 -9.82 -25.67 1.89
N VAL A 80 -9.28 -26.75 1.29
CA VAL A 80 -7.86 -26.84 0.92
C VAL A 80 -7.52 -25.83 -0.17
N ILE A 81 -8.35 -25.73 -1.22
CA ILE A 81 -8.13 -24.79 -2.32
C ILE A 81 -8.24 -23.36 -1.83
N THR A 82 -9.26 -23.07 -1.01
CA THR A 82 -9.47 -21.76 -0.40
C THR A 82 -8.24 -21.33 0.41
N SER A 83 -7.73 -22.22 1.27
CA SER A 83 -6.55 -21.96 2.10
C SER A 83 -5.30 -21.66 1.27
N ILE A 84 -5.02 -22.47 0.24
CA ILE A 84 -3.86 -22.27 -0.65
C ILE A 84 -3.96 -20.91 -1.36
N LEU A 85 -5.11 -20.61 -1.97
CA LEU A 85 -5.31 -19.37 -2.72
C LEU A 85 -5.21 -18.13 -1.83
N VAL A 86 -5.80 -18.17 -0.63
CA VAL A 86 -5.70 -17.07 0.35
C VAL A 86 -4.26 -16.89 0.80
N THR A 87 -3.55 -17.98 1.09
CA THR A 87 -2.14 -17.93 1.51
C THR A 87 -1.26 -17.32 0.42
N LEU A 88 -1.41 -17.75 -0.83
CA LEU A 88 -0.66 -17.19 -1.96
C LEU A 88 -0.89 -15.69 -2.12
N MET A 89 -2.15 -15.26 -2.04
CA MET A 89 -2.48 -13.83 -2.12
C MET A 89 -1.98 -13.06 -0.90
N ALA A 90 -2.07 -13.63 0.30
CA ALA A 90 -1.59 -13.02 1.53
C ALA A 90 -0.07 -12.83 1.51
N VAL A 91 0.71 -13.82 1.02
CA VAL A 91 2.16 -13.69 0.82
C VAL A 91 2.48 -12.57 -0.17
N LEU A 92 1.77 -12.51 -1.29
CA LEU A 92 1.97 -11.46 -2.29
C LEU A 92 1.69 -10.08 -1.70
N MET A 93 0.60 -9.92 -0.95
CA MET A 93 0.26 -8.68 -0.27
C MET A 93 1.27 -8.32 0.82
N ALA A 94 1.75 -9.28 1.60
CA ALA A 94 2.74 -9.07 2.64
C ALA A 94 4.05 -8.54 2.05
N ILE A 95 4.55 -9.16 0.97
CA ILE A 95 5.76 -8.72 0.26
C ILE A 95 5.57 -7.31 -0.30
N LEU A 96 4.44 -7.02 -0.95
CA LEU A 96 4.16 -5.69 -1.51
C LEU A 96 4.14 -4.60 -0.43
N MET A 97 3.42 -4.84 0.67
CA MET A 97 3.28 -3.85 1.75
C MET A 97 4.61 -3.65 2.50
N THR A 98 5.37 -4.72 2.76
CA THR A 98 6.73 -4.61 3.31
C THR A 98 7.64 -3.82 2.36
N GLY A 99 7.62 -4.13 1.06
CA GLY A 99 8.41 -3.43 0.05
C GLY A 99 8.08 -1.94 -0.04
N LEU A 100 6.80 -1.58 -0.01
CA LEU A 100 6.35 -0.19 0.00
C LEU A 100 6.83 0.55 1.25
N SER A 101 6.72 -0.06 2.43
CA SER A 101 7.20 0.53 3.67
C SER A 101 8.72 0.77 3.65
N ILE A 102 9.50 -0.21 3.20
CA ILE A 102 10.97 -0.08 3.11
C ILE A 102 11.34 0.99 2.08
N SER A 103 10.64 1.03 0.95
CA SER A 103 10.87 2.04 -0.10
C SER A 103 10.63 3.47 0.44
N ASN A 104 9.51 3.68 1.14
CA ASN A 104 9.20 4.97 1.75
C ASN A 104 10.22 5.35 2.84
N TYR A 105 10.62 4.39 3.67
CA TYR A 105 11.66 4.61 4.68
C TYR A 105 13.00 5.03 4.05
N ASN A 106 13.42 4.35 2.99
CA ASN A 106 14.64 4.67 2.28
C ASN A 106 14.58 6.07 1.65
N TRP A 107 13.41 6.46 1.10
CA TRP A 107 13.19 7.82 0.62
C TRP A 107 13.38 8.86 1.72
N ILE A 108 12.76 8.64 2.90
CA ILE A 108 12.90 9.54 4.07
C ILE A 108 14.36 9.64 4.51
N LYS A 109 15.07 8.51 4.56
CA LYS A 109 16.49 8.46 4.96
C LYS A 109 17.34 9.31 4.03
N VAL A 110 17.22 9.11 2.73
CA VAL A 110 18.00 9.84 1.71
C VAL A 110 17.66 11.34 1.71
N ASP A 111 16.40 11.72 1.93
CA ASP A 111 16.01 13.14 2.04
C ASP A 111 16.65 13.81 3.27
N ASN A 112 16.66 13.13 4.42
CA ASN A 112 17.30 13.64 5.64
C ASN A 112 18.83 13.75 5.51
N GLU A 113 19.48 12.75 4.89
CA GLU A 113 20.93 12.76 4.65
C GLU A 113 21.34 13.90 3.71
N ARG A 114 20.53 14.16 2.67
CA ARG A 114 20.74 15.32 1.79
C ARG A 114 20.61 16.63 2.56
N ALA A 115 19.56 16.81 3.34
CA ALA A 115 19.35 18.01 4.13
C ALA A 115 20.53 18.28 5.12
N ALA A 116 21.08 17.22 5.71
CA ALA A 116 22.24 17.29 6.59
C ALA A 116 23.55 17.65 5.86
N GLN A 117 23.73 17.20 4.60
CA GLN A 117 24.93 17.48 3.80
C GLN A 117 24.89 18.85 3.11
N SER A 118 23.70 19.34 2.74
CA SER A 118 23.54 20.52 1.88
C SER A 118 23.29 21.84 2.63
N GLY A 119 23.35 21.86 3.97
CA GLY A 119 23.15 23.07 4.77
C GLY A 119 21.91 23.87 4.35
N GLU A 120 20.72 23.32 4.60
CA GLU A 120 19.37 23.93 4.40
C GLU A 120 18.99 24.52 3.02
N THR A 121 19.91 24.67 2.06
CA THR A 121 19.64 25.45 0.83
C THR A 121 19.06 24.63 -0.33
N THR A 122 18.98 23.30 -0.21
CA THR A 122 18.34 22.47 -1.24
C THR A 122 16.93 22.09 -0.79
N PRO A 123 15.88 22.75 -1.32
CA PRO A 123 14.51 22.50 -0.89
C PRO A 123 14.09 21.06 -1.22
N SER A 124 13.50 20.38 -0.24
CA SER A 124 12.97 19.04 -0.44
C SER A 124 11.83 19.04 -1.44
N LYS A 125 11.62 17.90 -2.10
CA LYS A 125 10.55 17.72 -3.08
C LYS A 125 9.15 17.72 -2.46
N LEU A 126 9.03 17.50 -1.14
CA LEU A 126 7.76 17.46 -0.42
C LEU A 126 7.73 18.54 0.67
N PRO A 127 6.58 19.21 0.87
CA PRO A 127 6.39 20.13 1.99
C PRO A 127 6.43 19.37 3.33
N ASP A 128 6.81 20.04 4.41
CA ASP A 128 7.06 19.40 5.71
C ASP A 128 5.85 18.63 6.26
N ASN A 129 4.63 19.15 6.04
CA ASN A 129 3.40 18.45 6.40
C ASN A 129 3.27 17.09 5.68
N ALA A 130 3.61 17.03 4.39
CA ALA A 130 3.59 15.78 3.62
C ALA A 130 4.68 14.80 4.08
N LYS A 131 5.85 15.31 4.54
CA LYS A 131 6.90 14.45 5.12
C LYS A 131 6.47 13.81 6.44
N MET A 132 5.77 14.56 7.30
CA MET A 132 5.23 14.02 8.54
C MET A 132 4.21 12.91 8.25
N HIS A 133 3.31 13.14 7.28
CA HIS A 133 2.38 12.11 6.83
C HIS A 133 3.07 10.92 6.16
N LEU A 134 4.20 11.12 5.47
CA LEU A 134 4.99 10.03 4.88
C LEU A 134 5.57 9.11 5.97
N LYS A 135 6.11 9.67 7.07
CA LYS A 135 6.57 8.86 8.22
C LYS A 135 5.43 8.04 8.81
N TRP A 136 4.29 8.69 9.07
CA TRP A 136 3.12 8.02 9.64
C TRP A 136 2.56 6.92 8.72
N THR A 137 2.35 7.22 7.43
CA THR A 137 1.85 6.24 6.45
C THR A 137 2.82 5.07 6.26
N THR A 138 4.14 5.30 6.38
CA THR A 138 5.14 4.22 6.35
C THR A 138 4.96 3.25 7.52
N VAL A 139 4.87 3.76 8.75
CA VAL A 139 4.66 2.91 9.95
C VAL A 139 3.35 2.14 9.85
N MET A 140 2.28 2.79 9.40
CA MET A 140 0.98 2.11 9.25
C MET A 140 1.01 1.08 8.12
N THR A 141 1.70 1.34 7.01
CA THR A 141 1.91 0.37 5.92
C THR A 141 2.67 -0.86 6.43
N LEU A 142 3.67 -0.67 7.30
CA LEU A 142 4.38 -1.76 7.96
C LEU A 142 3.47 -2.58 8.88
N ALA A 143 2.61 -1.92 9.65
CA ALA A 143 1.63 -2.60 10.49
C ALA A 143 0.64 -3.43 9.65
N VAL A 144 0.19 -2.90 8.50
CA VAL A 144 -0.64 -3.66 7.56
C VAL A 144 0.13 -4.82 6.94
N ALA A 145 1.42 -4.66 6.64
CA ALA A 145 2.27 -5.77 6.20
C ALA A 145 2.36 -6.87 7.27
N ALA A 146 2.48 -6.50 8.55
CA ALA A 146 2.46 -7.44 9.65
C ALA A 146 1.13 -8.19 9.77
N LEU A 147 -0.01 -7.54 9.50
CA LEU A 147 -1.31 -8.21 9.43
C LEU A 147 -1.35 -9.26 8.31
N TRP A 148 -0.79 -8.96 7.14
CA TRP A 148 -0.71 -9.94 6.05
C TRP A 148 0.20 -11.11 6.41
N TRP A 149 1.35 -10.87 7.04
CA TRP A 149 2.22 -11.95 7.54
C TRP A 149 1.56 -12.78 8.63
N TYR A 150 0.73 -12.16 9.49
CA TYR A 150 -0.07 -12.87 10.48
C TYR A 150 -1.08 -13.82 9.82
N ILE A 151 -1.70 -13.44 8.71
CA ILE A 151 -2.60 -14.35 7.95
C ILE A 151 -1.84 -15.55 7.38
N VAL A 152 -0.55 -15.41 7.06
CA VAL A 152 0.27 -16.48 6.48
C VAL A 152 0.78 -17.47 7.53
N PHE A 153 1.12 -16.99 8.73
CA PHE A 153 1.81 -17.80 9.75
C PHE A 153 1.05 -18.00 11.07
N GLY A 154 0.01 -17.22 11.31
CA GLY A 154 -0.80 -17.23 12.54
C GLY A 154 -1.99 -18.16 12.45
#